data_AF-A0A858RNK0-F1
#
_entry.id   AF-A0A858RNK0-F1
#
_cell.length_a   1.000
_cell.length_b   1.000
_cell.length_c   1.000
_cell.angle_alpha   90.00
_cell.angle_beta   90.00
_cell.angle_gamma   90.00
#
_symmetry.space_group_name_H-M   'P 1'
#
loop_
_entity.id
_entity.type
_entity.pdbx_description
1 polymer ?
#
loop_
_entity_poly.entity_id
_entity_poly.type
_entity_poly.pdbx_seq_one_letter_code
_entity_poly.pdbx_strand_id
1 'polypeptide(L)' 'MFAKVSRFVGEVKGELRKANWPWEADPKVKGFKKYKELTDSTVVVLIATILLAGFVSAWDFICTYVLNFITSFGH' A
#
# COMPACT_ATOMS: atom_id res chain seq x y z
N MET A 1 -11.32 33.28 -9.85
CA MET A 1 -10.94 31.99 -9.22
C MET A 1 -10.87 30.85 -10.23
N PHE A 2 -11.90 30.62 -11.05
CA PHE A 2 -11.93 29.54 -12.06
C PHE A 2 -10.71 29.50 -13.01
N ALA A 3 -10.23 30.66 -13.48
CA ALA A 3 -9.06 30.73 -14.37
C ALA A 3 -7.73 30.29 -13.70
N LYS A 4 -7.60 30.43 -12.37
CA LYS A 4 -6.42 29.94 -11.64
C LYS A 4 -6.47 28.42 -11.47
N VAL A 5 -7.66 27.87 -11.22
CA VAL A 5 -7.88 26.42 -11.11
C VAL A 5 -7.62 25.73 -12.45
N SER A 6 -8.13 26.28 -13.56
CA SER A 6 -7.90 25.69 -14.89
C SER A 6 -6.42 25.70 -15.27
N ARG A 7 -5.70 26.78 -14.96
CA ARG A 7 -4.25 26.87 -15.18
C ARG A 7 -3.49 25.85 -14.35
N PHE A 8 -3.80 25.73 -13.05
CA PHE A 8 -3.18 24.75 -12.16
C PHE A 8 -3.42 23.31 -12.62
N VAL A 9 -4.65 22.95 -13.01
CA VAL A 9 -4.97 21.62 -13.56
C VAL A 9 -4.20 21.35 -14.86
N GLY A 10 -4.03 22.38 -15.70
CA GLY A 10 -3.21 22.29 -16.91
C GLY A 10 -1.74 21.98 -16.62
N GLU A 11 -1.15 22.68 -15.63
CA GLU A 11 0.23 22.46 -15.18
C GLU A 11 0.40 21.06 -14.56
N VAL A 12 -0.51 20.64 -13.66
CA VAL A 12 -0.49 19.30 -13.05
C VAL A 12 -0.58 18.20 -14.10
N LYS A 13 -1.46 18.35 -15.10
CA LYS A 13 -1.56 17.40 -16.22
C LYS A 13 -0.27 17.36 -17.03
N GLY A 14 0.40 18.50 -17.21
CA GLY A 14 1.70 18.60 -17.87
C GLY A 14 2.79 17.81 -17.13
N GLU A 15 2.85 17.94 -15.81
CA GLU A 15 3.82 17.21 -14.97
C GLU A 15 3.50 15.72 -14.86
N LEU A 16 2.22 15.34 -14.72
CA LEU A 16 1.80 13.93 -14.68
C LEU A 16 2.13 13.17 -15.96
N ARG A 17 2.26 13.86 -17.10
CA ARG A 17 2.69 13.26 -18.37
C ARG A 17 4.20 13.01 -18.44
N LYS A 18 4.99 13.66 -17.57
CA LYS A 18 6.44 13.41 -17.45
C LYS A 18 6.75 12.28 -16.48
N ALA A 19 5.79 11.88 -15.64
CA ALA A 19 5.96 10.76 -14.73
C ALA A 19 6.07 9.45 -15.52
N ASN A 20 7.02 8.60 -15.14
CA ASN A 20 7.15 7.26 -15.69
C ASN A 20 6.19 6.34 -14.94
N TRP A 21 5.01 6.10 -15.53
CA TRP A 21 4.03 5.24 -14.90
C TRP A 21 4.41 3.76 -15.04
N PRO A 22 4.28 2.96 -13.96
CA PRO A 22 4.65 1.54 -13.98
C PRO A 22 3.79 0.67 -14.91
N TRP A 23 2.71 1.23 -15.47
CA TRP A 23 1.96 0.59 -16.55
C TRP A 23 2.45 1.02 -17.94
N GLU A 24 3.08 2.18 -18.13
CA GLU A 24 3.44 2.67 -19.47
C GLU A 24 4.73 2.08 -20.06
N ALA A 25 5.43 1.22 -19.31
CA ALA A 25 6.76 0.73 -19.62
C ALA A 25 6.87 -0.06 -20.94
N ASP A 26 5.80 -0.72 -21.41
CA ASP A 26 5.92 -1.69 -22.50
C ASP A 26 4.92 -1.45 -23.66
N PRO A 27 5.31 -0.75 -24.74
CA PRO A 27 4.44 -0.44 -25.88
C PRO A 27 4.03 -1.68 -26.70
N LYS A 28 4.69 -2.83 -26.48
CA LYS A 28 4.37 -4.10 -27.14
C LYS A 28 3.31 -4.91 -26.39
N VAL A 29 3.07 -4.60 -25.12
CA VAL A 29 2.21 -5.40 -24.26
C VAL A 29 0.85 -4.71 -24.12
N LYS A 30 -0.15 -5.25 -24.83
CA LYS A 30 -1.53 -4.77 -24.77
C LYS A 30 -2.32 -5.52 -23.70
N GLY A 31 -3.22 -4.81 -23.00
CA GLY A 31 -4.18 -5.39 -22.05
C GLY A 31 -3.65 -5.56 -20.63
N PHE A 32 -4.22 -6.52 -19.88
CA PHE A 32 -3.96 -6.74 -18.45
C PHE A 32 -2.48 -7.01 -18.09
N LYS A 33 -1.69 -7.53 -19.03
CA LYS A 33 -0.24 -7.75 -18.83
C LYS A 33 0.55 -6.44 -18.65
N LYS A 34 -0.01 -5.29 -19.06
CA LYS A 34 0.55 -3.95 -18.87
C LYS A 34 0.67 -3.57 -17.39
N TYR A 35 -0.22 -4.08 -16.54
CA TYR A 35 -0.24 -3.79 -15.10
C TYR A 35 0.58 -4.78 -14.26
N LYS A 36 1.40 -5.62 -14.89
CA LYS A 36 2.14 -6.68 -14.20
C LYS A 36 3.00 -6.14 -13.06
N GLU A 37 3.74 -5.05 -13.28
CA GLU A 37 4.60 -4.46 -12.23
C GLU A 37 3.78 -3.91 -11.05
N LEU A 38 2.61 -3.33 -11.33
CA LEU A 38 1.70 -2.83 -10.29
C LEU A 38 1.12 -3.97 -9.48
N THR A 39 0.64 -5.00 -10.16
CA THR A 39 0.07 -6.18 -9.50
C THR A 39 1.14 -6.88 -8.66
N ASP A 40 2.35 -7.02 -9.18
CA ASP A 40 3.47 -7.65 -8.46
C ASP A 40 3.83 -6.84 -7.19
N SER A 41 3.96 -5.52 -7.31
CA SER A 41 4.19 -4.64 -6.16
C SER A 41 3.07 -4.71 -5.12
N THR A 42 1.80 -4.75 -5.58
CA THR A 42 0.64 -4.83 -4.70
C THR A 42 0.57 -6.18 -3.97
N VAL A 43 0.88 -7.28 -4.66
CA VAL A 43 0.89 -8.63 -4.09
C VAL A 43 1.95 -8.74 -2.99
N VAL A 44 3.15 -8.20 -3.21
CA VAL A 44 4.21 -8.18 -2.18
C VAL A 44 3.75 -7.42 -0.94
N VAL A 45 3.15 -6.24 -1.12
CA VAL A 45 2.63 -5.43 0.00
C VAL A 45 1.52 -6.16 0.75
N LEU A 46 0.60 -6.83 0.04
CA LEU A 46 -0.45 -7.63 0.66
C LEU A 46 0.12 -8.76 1.52
N ILE A 47 1.09 -9.52 0.99
CA ILE A 47 1.73 -10.61 1.74
C ILE A 47 2.44 -10.05 2.99
N ALA A 48 3.21 -8.97 2.85
CA ALA A 48 3.90 -8.34 3.97
C ALA A 48 2.92 -7.86 5.06
N THR A 49 1.78 -7.29 4.65
CA THR A 49 0.73 -6.83 5.57
C THR A 49 0.11 -7.97 6.35
N ILE A 50 -0.21 -9.09 5.66
CA ILE A 50 -0.79 -10.28 6.31
C ILE A 50 0.20 -10.91 7.29
N LEU A 51 1.48 -11.05 6.89
CA LEU A 51 2.51 -11.59 7.78
C LEU A 51 2.72 -10.72 9.01
N LEU A 52 2.76 -9.39 8.84
CA LEU A 52 2.87 -8.46 9.95
C LEU A 52 1.66 -8.54 10.87
N ALA A 53 0.44 -8.60 10.32
CA ALA A 53 -0.79 -8.74 11.11
C ALA A 53 -0.80 -10.05 11.91
N GLY A 54 -0.32 -11.15 11.33
CA GLY A 54 -0.15 -12.43 12.02
C GLY A 54 0.86 -12.34 13.17
N PHE A 55 2.01 -11.71 12.93
CA PHE A 55 3.03 -11.51 13.96
C PHE A 55 2.53 -10.66 15.13
N VAL A 56 1.92 -9.50 14.84
CA VAL A 56 1.38 -8.59 15.86
C VAL A 56 0.30 -9.29 16.68
N SER A 57 -0.64 -9.98 16.03
CA SER A 57 -1.72 -10.68 16.75
C SER A 57 -1.22 -11.83 17.64
N ALA A 58 -0.17 -12.56 17.22
CA ALA A 58 0.45 -13.58 18.05
C ALA A 58 1.09 -12.99 19.32
N TRP A 59 1.79 -11.86 19.18
CA TRP A 59 2.40 -11.17 20.31
C TRP A 59 1.36 -10.55 21.25
N ASP A 60 0.30 -9.96 20.71
CA ASP A 60 -0.81 -9.46 21.52
C ASP A 60 -1.46 -10.57 22.34
N PHE A 61 -1.62 -11.77 21.76
CA PHE A 61 -2.15 -12.93 22.47
C PHE A 61 -1.26 -13.36 23.64
N ILE A 62 0.06 -13.44 23.41
CA ILE A 62 1.04 -13.82 24.45
C ILE A 62 1.09 -12.76 25.55
N CYS A 63 1.15 -11.48 25.19
CA CYS A 63 1.12 -10.39 26.15
C CYS A 63 -0.17 -10.43 26.99
N THR A 64 -1.32 -10.65 26.38
CA THR A 64 -2.60 -10.76 27.08
C THR A 64 -2.60 -11.96 28.04
N TYR A 65 -2.07 -13.10 27.62
CA TYR A 65 -1.96 -14.28 28.47
C TYR A 65 -1.05 -14.03 29.68
N VAL A 66 0.12 -13.41 29.47
CA VAL A 66 1.06 -13.06 30.53
C VAL A 66 0.46 -12.03 31.48
N LEU A 67 -0.19 -10.99 30.96
CA LEU A 67 -0.84 -9.95 31.78
C LEU A 67 -1.98 -10.53 32.61
N ASN A 68 -2.79 -11.42 32.04
CA ASN A 68 -3.84 -12.11 32.79
C ASN A 68 -3.26 -13.01 33.88
N PHE A 69 -2.16 -13.71 33.60
CA PHE A 69 -1.46 -14.52 34.60
C PHE A 69 -0.93 -13.67 35.75
N ILE A 70 -0.25 -12.55 35.46
CA ILE A 70 0.28 -11.63 36.49
C ILE A 70 -0.86 -11.01 37.29
N THR A 71 -1.91 -10.54 36.63
CA THR A 71 -3.07 -9.90 37.28
C THR A 71 -3.82 -10.89 38.18
N SER A 72 -3.90 -12.17 37.77
CA SER A 72 -4.49 -13.23 38.59
C SER A 72 -3.65 -13.60 39.81
N PHE A 73 -2.34 -13.36 39.81
CA PHE A 73 -1.44 -13.60 40.96
C PHE A 73 -1.35 -12.39 41.91
N GLY A 74 -1.70 -11.19 41.43
CA GLY A 74 -1.67 -9.95 42.21
C GLY A 74 -2.89 -9.71 43.09
N HIS A 75 -3.74 -10.74 43.29
CA HIS A 75 -4.97 -10.66 44.06
C HIS A 75 -4.98 -11.64 45.24
#